data_AF-A0A7X0HQB6-F1
#
_entry.id   AF-A0A7X0HQB6-F1
#
_cell.length_a   1.000
_cell.length_b   1.000
_cell.length_c   1.000
_cell.angle_alpha   90.00
_cell.angle_beta   90.00
_cell.angle_gamma   90.00
#
_symmetry.space_group_name_H-M   'P 1'
#
loop_
_entity.id
_entity.type
_entity.pdbx_description
1 polymer ?
#
loop_
_entity_poly.entity_id
_entity_poly.type
_entity_poly.pdbx_seq_one_letter_code
_entity_poly.pdbx_strand_id
1 'polypeptide(L)'
;MYAQQTAGNYLPSVLRTFAFSLAIAFLGTMAGVFVPPALFLPLVILEVGMLIFAFIIRRKKAMSYSFLYAFTFISGLTTYPIVSHYLAAVGPAPVISAFGTTTVVFAGLALYASTTKRDLSFLRGMLMAALLALIAISIFNLIWPLTTTGMLAFSFIGVLVFSGYVLFDFNRMKHYGVTAEEVPLMALNLYLDFVNLFINILRIFGILGSDD
;
A
#
# COMPACT_ATOMS: atom_id res chain seq x y z
N MET A 1 18.07 -5.92 32.47
CA MET A 1 17.40 -7.13 31.97
C MET A 1 16.31 -6.69 31.02
N TYR A 2 16.50 -6.82 29.70
CA TYR A 2 15.42 -6.59 28.74
C TYR A 2 14.51 -7.81 28.83
N ALA A 3 13.34 -7.62 29.45
CA ALA A 3 12.32 -8.65 29.50
C ALA A 3 12.04 -9.13 28.07
N GLN A 4 12.13 -10.44 27.85
CA GLN A 4 11.62 -11.06 26.64
C GLN A 4 10.13 -10.74 26.59
N GLN A 5 9.76 -9.75 25.78
CA GLN A 5 8.39 -9.42 25.47
C GLN A 5 7.85 -10.64 24.71
N THR A 6 7.16 -11.53 25.45
CA THR A 6 6.49 -12.69 24.87
C THR A 6 5.63 -12.21 23.72
N ALA A 7 5.85 -12.76 22.53
CA ALA A 7 5.08 -12.45 21.34
C ALA A 7 3.60 -12.68 21.66
N GLY A 8 2.89 -11.61 21.98
CA GLY A 8 1.50 -11.65 22.43
C GLY A 8 0.55 -11.66 21.24
N ASN A 9 -0.73 -11.92 21.50
CA ASN A 9 -1.77 -11.81 20.47
C ASN A 9 -2.13 -10.34 20.23
N TYR A 10 -1.22 -9.56 19.65
CA TYR A 10 -1.43 -8.15 19.28
C TYR A 10 -2.00 -7.97 17.86
N LEU A 11 -2.32 -9.06 17.16
CA LEU A 11 -2.93 -9.01 15.84
C LEU A 11 -4.22 -8.16 15.82
N PRO A 12 -5.17 -8.26 16.78
CA PRO A 12 -6.34 -7.39 16.80
C PRO A 12 -5.98 -5.90 16.94
N SER A 13 -4.91 -5.58 17.68
CA SER A 13 -4.42 -4.21 17.83
C SER A 13 -3.83 -3.69 16.53
N VAL A 14 -3.09 -4.51 15.78
CA VAL A 14 -2.60 -4.17 14.43
C VAL A 14 -3.77 -3.88 13.50
N LEU A 15 -4.79 -4.73 13.46
CA LEU A 15 -5.94 -4.56 12.58
C LEU A 15 -6.75 -3.29 12.88
N ARG A 16 -6.97 -2.98 14.17
CA ARG A 16 -7.62 -1.73 14.58
C ARG A 16 -6.79 -0.51 14.19
N THR A 17 -5.48 -0.59 14.41
CA THR A 17 -4.54 0.50 14.07
C THR A 17 -4.47 0.73 12.56
N PHE A 18 -4.50 -0.34 11.77
CA PHE A 18 -4.59 -0.31 10.31
C PHE A 18 -5.93 0.26 9.82
N ALA A 19 -7.06 -0.17 10.38
CA ALA A 19 -8.36 0.39 10.02
C ALA A 19 -8.45 1.89 10.33
N PHE A 20 -7.91 2.30 11.48
CA PHE A 20 -7.86 3.70 11.86
C PHE A 20 -6.92 4.51 10.96
N SER A 21 -5.80 3.93 10.52
CA SER A 21 -4.89 4.59 9.57
C SER A 21 -5.50 4.76 8.18
N LEU A 22 -6.33 3.82 7.71
CA LEU A 22 -7.14 3.99 6.51
C LEU A 22 -8.16 5.12 6.65
N ALA A 23 -8.83 5.24 7.80
CA ALA A 23 -9.76 6.35 8.06
C ALA A 23 -9.04 7.71 8.05
N ILE A 24 -7.86 7.80 8.68
CA ILE A 24 -7.04 9.01 8.65
C ILE A 24 -6.58 9.33 7.22
N ALA A 25 -6.17 8.34 6.45
CA ALA A 25 -5.79 8.55 5.06
C ALA A 25 -6.98 9.04 4.21
N PHE A 26 -8.18 8.51 4.44
CA PHE A 26 -9.39 9.00 3.79
C PHE A 26 -9.65 10.49 4.12
N LEU A 27 -9.52 10.88 5.39
CA LEU A 27 -9.59 12.30 5.78
C LEU A 27 -8.50 13.14 5.10
N GLY A 28 -7.29 12.60 4.96
CA GLY A 28 -6.21 13.23 4.19
C GLY A 28 -6.57 13.43 2.72
N THR A 29 -7.17 12.42 2.07
CA THR A 29 -7.62 12.52 0.69
C THR A 29 -8.74 13.55 0.52
N MET A 30 -9.68 13.64 1.47
CA MET A 30 -10.71 14.68 1.48
C MET A 30 -10.12 16.08 1.66
N ALA A 31 -9.14 16.23 2.56
CA ALA A 31 -8.41 17.48 2.72
C ALA A 31 -7.58 17.85 1.46
N GLY A 32 -7.21 16.84 0.65
CA GLY A 32 -6.47 17.02 -0.60
C GLY A 32 -7.20 17.88 -1.63
N VAL A 33 -8.54 17.95 -1.56
CA VAL A 33 -9.37 18.81 -2.43
C VAL A 33 -9.00 20.29 -2.28
N PHE A 34 -8.50 20.70 -1.11
CA PHE A 34 -8.10 22.09 -0.85
C PHE A 34 -6.66 22.40 -1.24
N VAL A 35 -5.87 21.40 -1.65
CA VAL A 35 -4.48 21.60 -2.07
C VAL A 35 -4.47 22.17 -3.48
N PRO A 36 -3.85 23.34 -3.71
CA PRO A 36 -3.78 23.93 -5.04
C PRO A 36 -3.11 22.98 -6.05
N PRO A 37 -3.60 22.89 -7.30
CA PRO A 37 -2.98 22.05 -8.33
C PRO A 37 -1.50 22.36 -8.60
N ALA A 38 -1.06 23.59 -8.34
CA ALA A 38 0.35 23.99 -8.46
C ALA A 38 1.28 23.24 -7.48
N LEU A 39 0.73 22.68 -6.40
CA LEU A 39 1.46 21.86 -5.43
C LEU A 39 1.33 20.36 -5.71
N PHE A 40 0.57 19.95 -6.73
CA PHE A 40 0.51 18.55 -7.13
C PHE A 40 1.83 18.16 -7.78
N LEU A 41 2.58 17.30 -7.10
CA LEU A 41 3.70 16.62 -7.72
C LEU A 41 3.18 15.76 -8.88
N PRO A 42 3.96 15.60 -9.97
CA PRO A 42 3.66 14.65 -11.02
C PRO A 42 3.31 13.27 -10.45
N LEU A 43 2.25 12.64 -10.96
CA LEU A 43 1.72 11.37 -10.45
C LEU A 43 2.79 10.28 -10.33
N VAL A 44 3.69 10.20 -11.31
CA VAL A 44 4.80 9.24 -11.31
C VAL A 44 5.75 9.46 -10.13
N ILE A 45 6.01 10.71 -9.73
CA ILE A 45 6.89 11.01 -8.58
C ILE A 45 6.23 10.56 -7.28
N LEU A 46 4.91 10.77 -7.14
CA LEU A 46 4.15 10.33 -5.97
C LEU A 46 4.18 8.81 -5.82
N GLU A 47 3.98 8.09 -6.92
CA GLU A 47 4.05 6.63 -6.95
C GLU A 47 5.45 6.10 -6.59
N VAL A 48 6.49 6.65 -7.21
CA VAL A 48 7.90 6.29 -6.89
C VAL A 48 8.17 6.54 -5.41
N GLY A 49 7.74 7.69 -4.88
CA GLY A 49 7.90 8.05 -3.47
C GLY A 49 7.24 7.03 -2.53
N MET A 50 6.02 6.59 -2.86
CA MET A 50 5.30 5.57 -2.09
C MET A 50 6.01 4.20 -2.11
N LEU A 51 6.54 3.79 -3.26
CA LEU A 51 7.31 2.55 -3.37
C LEU A 51 8.62 2.60 -2.58
N ILE A 52 9.39 3.69 -2.70
CA ILE A 52 10.62 3.91 -1.94
C ILE A 52 10.33 3.91 -0.44
N PHE A 53 9.26 4.58 -0.02
CA PHE A 53 8.86 4.61 1.38
C PHE A 53 8.50 3.21 1.90
N ALA A 54 7.73 2.43 1.14
CA ALA A 54 7.44 1.04 1.46
C ALA A 54 8.73 0.22 1.62
N PHE A 55 9.71 0.39 0.74
CA PHE A 55 10.99 -0.28 0.86
C PHE A 55 11.77 0.12 2.12
N ILE A 56 11.80 1.41 2.46
CA ILE A 56 12.51 1.91 3.65
C ILE A 56 11.87 1.41 4.94
N ILE A 57 10.54 1.52 5.05
CA ILE A 57 9.80 1.15 6.26
C ILE A 57 9.89 -0.34 6.55
N ARG A 58 9.86 -1.19 5.52
CA ARG A 58 9.98 -2.64 5.68
C ARG A 58 11.33 -3.11 6.26
N ARG A 59 12.33 -2.23 6.36
CA ARG A 59 13.62 -2.50 6.99
C ARG A 59 13.73 -1.99 8.44
N LYS A 60 12.74 -1.25 8.94
CA LYS A 60 12.70 -0.76 10.33
C LYS A 60 12.29 -1.87 11.29
N LYS A 61 12.64 -1.72 12.57
CA LYS A 61 12.28 -2.66 13.65
C LYS A 61 11.06 -2.21 14.47
N ALA A 62 10.88 -0.91 14.65
CA ALA A 62 9.76 -0.33 15.38
C ALA A 62 9.44 1.07 14.84
N MET A 63 8.25 1.59 15.16
CA MET A 63 7.77 2.91 14.74
C MET A 63 6.82 3.49 15.80
N SER A 64 6.73 4.83 15.91
CA SER A 64 5.76 5.47 16.80
C SER A 64 4.37 5.59 16.16
N TYR A 65 3.32 5.58 16.99
CA TYR A 65 1.94 5.83 16.55
C TYR A 65 1.77 7.22 15.93
N SER A 66 2.42 8.25 16.50
CA SER A 66 2.38 9.61 15.96
C SER A 66 2.90 9.68 14.54
N PHE A 67 4.01 8.99 14.25
CA PHE A 67 4.55 8.92 12.90
C PHE A 67 3.61 8.19 11.95
N LEU A 68 3.06 7.04 12.36
CA LEU A 68 2.08 6.30 11.55
C LEU A 68 0.92 7.20 11.12
N TYR A 69 0.27 7.87 12.07
CA TYR A 69 -0.92 8.66 11.78
C TYR A 69 -0.62 9.90 10.96
N ALA A 70 0.44 10.64 11.31
CA ALA A 70 0.91 11.77 10.51
C ALA A 70 1.24 11.33 9.07
N PHE A 71 1.95 10.22 8.93
CA PHE A 71 2.27 9.66 7.62
C PHE A 71 1.02 9.28 6.84
N THR A 72 0.06 8.57 7.44
CA THR A 72 -1.15 8.14 6.72
C THR A 72 -2.03 9.32 6.29
N PHE A 73 -2.07 10.40 7.08
CA PHE A 73 -2.76 11.62 6.71
C PHE A 73 -2.09 12.30 5.51
N ILE A 74 -0.77 12.48 5.57
CA ILE A 74 0.03 13.05 4.47
C ILE A 74 -0.07 12.18 3.22
N SER A 75 0.01 10.85 3.38
CA SER A 75 -0.13 9.90 2.29
C SER A 75 -1.53 9.97 1.65
N GLY A 76 -2.58 10.19 2.46
CA GLY A 76 -3.92 10.47 1.97
C GLY A 76 -3.98 11.75 1.12
N LEU A 77 -3.36 12.83 1.60
CA LEU A 77 -3.23 14.10 0.87
C LEU A 77 -2.50 13.91 -0.46
N THR A 78 -1.40 13.15 -0.47
CA THR A 78 -0.59 12.93 -1.67
C THR A 78 -1.18 11.88 -2.61
N THR A 79 -2.12 11.06 -2.15
CA THR A 79 -2.88 10.13 -3.03
C THR A 79 -4.01 10.85 -3.76
N TYR A 80 -4.49 11.99 -3.23
CA TYR A 80 -5.58 12.74 -3.85
C TYR A 80 -5.32 13.13 -5.31
N PRO A 81 -4.15 13.66 -5.72
CA PRO A 81 -3.87 13.95 -7.13
C PRO A 81 -4.06 12.73 -8.04
N ILE A 82 -3.62 11.55 -7.61
CA ILE A 82 -3.80 10.29 -8.36
C ILE A 82 -5.29 9.98 -8.53
N VAL A 83 -6.06 10.04 -7.44
CA VAL A 83 -7.51 9.78 -7.48
C VAL A 83 -8.23 10.81 -8.33
N SER A 84 -7.92 12.10 -8.17
CA SER A 84 -8.53 13.20 -8.92
C SER A 84 -8.27 13.11 -10.42
N HIS A 85 -7.09 12.62 -10.82
CA HIS A 85 -6.74 12.44 -12.22
C HIS A 85 -7.67 11.42 -12.89
N TYR A 86 -7.82 10.23 -12.30
CA TYR A 86 -8.73 9.22 -12.85
C TYR A 86 -10.20 9.62 -12.72
N LEU A 87 -10.58 10.31 -11.63
CA LEU A 87 -11.94 10.82 -11.48
C LEU A 87 -12.30 11.84 -12.57
N ALA A 88 -11.37 12.71 -12.95
CA ALA A 88 -11.56 13.68 -14.02
C ALA A 88 -11.51 13.05 -15.42
N ALA A 89 -10.69 12.01 -15.61
CA ALA A 89 -10.50 11.37 -16.91
C ALA A 89 -11.65 10.42 -17.30
N VAL A 90 -12.10 9.58 -16.36
CA VAL A 90 -13.04 8.46 -16.64
C VAL A 90 -14.23 8.42 -15.67
N GLY A 91 -14.37 9.42 -14.80
CA GLY A 91 -15.48 9.54 -13.85
C GLY A 91 -15.28 8.80 -12.53
N PRO A 92 -16.31 8.77 -11.65
CA PRO A 92 -16.19 8.22 -10.29
C PRO A 92 -16.22 6.69 -10.23
N ALA A 93 -16.78 6.02 -11.24
CA ALA A 93 -17.01 4.58 -11.22
C ALA A 93 -15.71 3.76 -11.09
N PRO A 94 -14.62 4.04 -11.84
CA PRO A 94 -13.36 3.32 -11.68
C PRO A 94 -12.73 3.47 -10.30
N VAL A 95 -12.88 4.61 -9.64
CA VAL A 95 -12.36 4.85 -8.28
C VAL A 95 -13.08 3.96 -7.26
N ILE A 96 -14.41 3.92 -7.33
CA ILE A 96 -15.23 3.10 -6.43
C ILE A 96 -14.96 1.62 -6.67
N SER A 97 -14.93 1.19 -7.93
CA SER A 97 -14.63 -0.19 -8.31
C SER A 97 -13.22 -0.60 -7.87
N ALA A 98 -12.22 0.28 -8.03
CA ALA A 98 -10.86 -0.01 -7.61
C ALA A 98 -10.77 -0.20 -6.11
N PHE A 99 -11.35 0.71 -5.32
CA PHE A 99 -11.37 0.60 -3.86
C PHE A 99 -12.12 -0.66 -3.38
N GLY A 100 -13.27 -0.97 -3.99
CA GLY A 100 -14.03 -2.19 -3.72
C GLY A 100 -13.23 -3.46 -4.01
N THR A 101 -12.60 -3.53 -5.19
CA THR A 101 -11.73 -4.65 -5.57
C THR A 101 -10.53 -4.79 -4.64
N THR A 102 -9.84 -3.69 -4.31
CA THR A 102 -8.74 -3.70 -3.33
C THR A 102 -9.18 -4.26 -1.99
N THR A 103 -10.35 -3.83 -1.50
CA THR A 103 -10.89 -4.29 -0.22
C THR A 103 -11.17 -5.79 -0.24
N VAL A 104 -11.81 -6.29 -1.29
CA VAL A 104 -12.12 -7.72 -1.45
C VAL A 104 -10.83 -8.56 -1.56
N VAL A 105 -9.89 -8.14 -2.40
CA VAL A 105 -8.61 -8.84 -2.59
C VAL A 105 -7.81 -8.84 -1.28
N PHE A 106 -7.66 -7.68 -0.63
CA PHE A 106 -6.93 -7.56 0.63
C PHE A 106 -7.56 -8.42 1.72
N ALA A 107 -8.88 -8.36 1.90
CA ALA A 107 -9.59 -9.17 2.90
C ALA A 107 -9.48 -10.67 2.61
N GLY A 108 -9.63 -11.09 1.35
CA GLY A 108 -9.49 -12.49 0.95
C GLY A 108 -8.09 -13.04 1.22
N LEU A 109 -7.05 -12.28 0.87
CA LEU A 109 -5.66 -12.64 1.13
C LEU A 109 -5.33 -12.66 2.63
N ALA A 110 -5.81 -11.66 3.38
CA ALA A 110 -5.66 -11.59 4.83
C ALA A 110 -6.28 -12.81 5.53
N LEU A 111 -7.50 -13.19 5.14
CA LEU A 111 -8.20 -14.38 5.67
C LEU A 111 -7.43 -15.66 5.33
N TYR A 112 -7.00 -15.81 4.08
CA TYR A 112 -6.22 -16.97 3.66
C TYR A 112 -4.89 -17.07 4.41
N ALA A 113 -4.13 -15.98 4.52
CA ALA A 113 -2.85 -15.95 5.22
C ALA A 113 -2.99 -16.18 6.74
N SER A 114 -4.11 -15.75 7.33
CA SER A 114 -4.41 -15.97 8.75
C SER A 114 -4.86 -17.41 9.04
N THR A 115 -5.41 -18.13 8.07
CA THR A 115 -5.91 -19.50 8.24
C THR A 115 -4.92 -20.56 7.78
N THR A 116 -4.10 -20.28 6.78
CA THR A 116 -3.15 -21.24 6.19
C THR A 116 -2.11 -21.75 7.19
N LYS A 117 -1.81 -23.05 7.16
CA LYS A 117 -0.77 -23.69 8.02
C LYS A 117 0.63 -23.60 7.41
N ARG A 118 0.75 -23.16 6.15
CA ARG A 118 2.04 -23.03 5.47
C ARG A 118 2.74 -21.76 5.95
N ASP A 119 4.02 -21.87 6.29
CA ASP A 119 4.86 -20.69 6.50
C ASP A 119 5.25 -20.10 5.13
N LEU A 120 4.90 -18.83 4.92
CA LEU A 120 5.18 -18.08 3.70
C LEU A 120 6.44 -17.21 3.84
N SER A 121 7.27 -17.46 4.87
CA SER A 121 8.53 -16.75 5.11
C SER A 121 9.48 -16.75 3.91
N PHE A 122 9.43 -17.77 3.05
CA PHE A 122 10.20 -17.84 1.80
C PHE A 122 9.90 -16.68 0.82
N LEU A 123 8.71 -16.06 0.91
CA LEU A 123 8.35 -14.91 0.07
C LEU A 123 9.20 -13.68 0.37
N ARG A 124 9.83 -13.58 1.55
CA ARG A 124 10.53 -12.38 2.00
C ARG A 124 11.58 -11.89 1.00
N GLY A 125 12.44 -12.79 0.52
CA GLY A 125 13.51 -12.44 -0.42
C GLY A 125 12.97 -12.04 -1.79
N MET A 126 12.00 -12.82 -2.29
CA MET A 126 11.36 -12.58 -3.58
C MET A 126 10.60 -11.25 -3.62
N LEU A 127 9.79 -10.96 -2.59
CA LEU A 127 9.01 -9.71 -2.51
C LEU A 127 9.91 -8.48 -2.36
N MET A 128 11.03 -8.60 -1.65
CA MET A 128 12.02 -7.53 -1.55
C MET A 128 12.64 -7.22 -2.91
N ALA A 129 13.05 -8.26 -3.66
CA ALA A 129 13.59 -8.11 -5.00
C ALA A 129 12.54 -7.53 -5.97
N ALA A 130 11.29 -7.99 -5.91
CA ALA A 130 10.22 -7.50 -6.75
C ALA A 130 9.86 -6.02 -6.45
N LEU A 131 9.86 -5.62 -5.18
CA LEU A 131 9.66 -4.22 -4.80
C LEU A 131 10.79 -3.33 -5.31
N LEU A 132 12.04 -3.79 -5.22
CA LEU A 132 13.19 -3.09 -5.80
C LEU A 132 13.07 -2.95 -7.33
N ALA A 133 12.59 -3.99 -8.01
CA ALA A 133 12.33 -3.93 -9.44
C ALA A 133 11.23 -2.91 -9.78
N LEU A 134 10.13 -2.88 -9.02
CA LEU A 134 9.08 -1.86 -9.18
C LEU A 134 9.64 -0.44 -8.98
N ILE A 135 10.48 -0.24 -7.96
CA ILE A 135 11.14 1.05 -7.73
C ILE A 135 12.03 1.42 -8.92
N ALA A 136 12.89 0.51 -9.38
CA ALA A 136 13.79 0.77 -10.51
C ALA A 136 13.02 1.12 -11.80
N ILE A 137 11.95 0.37 -12.11
CA ILE A 137 11.10 0.64 -13.27
C ILE A 137 10.36 1.97 -13.11
N SER A 138 9.88 2.30 -11.91
CA SER A 138 9.21 3.58 -11.66
C SER A 138 10.15 4.78 -11.82
N ILE A 139 11.43 4.63 -11.44
CA ILE A 139 12.46 5.66 -11.68
C ILE A 139 12.78 5.76 -13.17
N PHE A 140 12.90 4.63 -13.86
CA PHE A 140 13.11 4.61 -15.31
C PHE A 140 11.97 5.34 -16.06
N ASN A 141 10.72 5.11 -15.63
CA ASN A 141 9.53 5.74 -16.17
C ASN A 141 9.53 7.28 -16.05
N LEU A 142 10.31 7.86 -15.13
CA LEU A 142 10.45 9.33 -15.02
C LEU A 142 11.26 9.93 -16.18
N ILE A 143 12.22 9.18 -16.72
CA ILE A 143 13.13 9.65 -17.78
C ILE A 143 12.61 9.19 -19.15
N TRP A 144 12.15 7.94 -19.23
CA TRP A 144 11.53 7.35 -20.41
C TRP A 144 10.13 6.85 -20.07
N PRO A 145 9.09 7.67 -20.29
CA PRO A 145 7.71 7.29 -20.03
C PRO A 145 7.30 6.01 -20.75
N LEU A 146 6.72 5.09 -20.00
CA LEU A 146 6.17 3.83 -20.49
C LEU A 146 4.95 4.09 -21.37
N THR A 147 4.73 3.22 -22.36
CA THR A 147 3.49 3.19 -23.12
C THR A 147 2.31 2.79 -22.24
N THR A 148 1.07 3.03 -22.69
CA THR A 148 -0.15 2.60 -22.00
C THR A 148 -0.12 1.10 -21.65
N THR A 149 0.28 0.25 -22.61
CA THR A 149 0.45 -1.19 -22.39
C THR A 149 1.55 -1.49 -21.35
N GLY A 150 2.67 -0.75 -21.38
CA GLY A 150 3.73 -0.86 -20.38
C GLY A 150 3.25 -0.49 -18.97
N MET A 151 2.43 0.55 -18.84
CA MET A 151 1.82 0.98 -17.58
C MET A 151 0.79 -0.01 -17.05
N LEU A 152 0.01 -0.65 -17.93
CA LEU A 152 -0.88 -1.75 -17.56
C LEU A 152 -0.09 -2.95 -17.03
N ALA A 153 0.93 -3.39 -17.75
CA ALA A 153 1.79 -4.50 -17.33
C ALA A 153 2.45 -4.21 -15.97
N PHE A 154 3.01 -3.01 -15.80
CA PHE A 154 3.56 -2.53 -14.53
C PHE A 154 2.54 -2.62 -13.40
N SER A 155 1.30 -2.19 -13.65
CA SER A 155 0.24 -2.19 -12.65
C SER A 155 -0.20 -3.60 -12.26
N PHE A 156 -0.33 -4.53 -13.22
CA PHE A 156 -0.62 -5.94 -12.91
C PHE A 156 0.49 -6.58 -12.07
N ILE A 157 1.76 -6.31 -12.39
CA ILE A 157 2.89 -6.78 -11.56
C ILE A 157 2.80 -6.16 -10.17
N GLY A 158 2.51 -4.87 -10.06
CA GLY A 158 2.26 -4.18 -8.79
C GLY A 158 1.18 -4.87 -7.95
N VAL A 159 0.03 -5.18 -8.56
CA VAL A 159 -1.06 -5.94 -7.90
C VAL A 159 -0.56 -7.26 -7.33
N LEU A 160 0.20 -8.04 -8.10
CA LEU A 160 0.75 -9.32 -7.65
C LEU A 160 1.74 -9.14 -6.49
N VAL A 161 2.63 -8.14 -6.58
CA VAL A 161 3.64 -7.89 -5.55
C VAL A 161 3.00 -7.46 -4.24
N PHE A 162 2.09 -6.49 -4.27
CA PHE A 162 1.43 -6.01 -3.05
C PHE A 162 0.46 -7.05 -2.48
N SER A 163 -0.22 -7.83 -3.32
CA SER A 163 -0.97 -9.02 -2.87
C SER A 163 -0.06 -10.03 -2.17
N GLY A 164 1.14 -10.27 -2.71
CA GLY A 164 2.16 -11.10 -2.08
C GLY A 164 2.64 -10.57 -0.73
N TYR A 165 2.80 -9.24 -0.59
CA TYR A 165 3.11 -8.61 0.69
C TYR A 165 1.98 -8.76 1.71
N VAL A 166 0.71 -8.60 1.31
CA VAL A 166 -0.44 -8.88 2.20
C VAL A 166 -0.37 -10.31 2.73
N LEU A 167 -0.16 -11.29 1.84
CA LEU A 167 0.00 -12.69 2.25
C LEU A 167 1.16 -12.86 3.23
N PHE A 168 2.31 -12.28 2.93
CA PHE A 168 3.51 -12.38 3.75
C PHE A 168 3.33 -11.73 5.14
N ASP A 169 2.81 -10.51 5.21
CA ASP A 169 2.70 -9.78 6.48
C ASP A 169 1.66 -10.43 7.41
N PHE A 170 0.50 -10.84 6.91
CA PHE A 170 -0.48 -11.58 7.72
C PHE A 170 0.05 -12.94 8.17
N ASN A 171 0.70 -13.68 7.27
CA ASN A 171 1.27 -14.97 7.60
C ASN A 171 2.39 -14.85 8.64
N ARG A 172 3.23 -13.81 8.54
CA ARG A 172 4.29 -13.51 9.53
C ARG A 172 3.69 -13.22 10.89
N MET A 173 2.71 -12.31 10.98
CA MET A 173 2.07 -11.98 12.25
C MET A 173 1.42 -13.20 12.91
N LYS A 174 0.87 -14.11 12.11
CA LYS A 174 0.32 -15.37 12.61
C LYS A 174 1.40 -16.31 13.17
N HIS A 175 2.47 -16.56 12.41
CA HIS A 175 3.47 -17.58 12.76
C HIS A 175 4.47 -17.11 13.82
N TYR A 176 4.84 -15.83 13.79
CA TYR A 176 5.89 -15.27 14.63
C TYR A 176 5.35 -14.37 15.75
N GLY A 177 4.04 -14.09 15.75
CA GLY A 177 3.41 -13.16 16.67
C GLY A 177 3.80 -11.70 16.41
N VAL A 178 3.33 -10.80 17.27
CA VAL A 178 3.60 -9.36 17.20
C VAL A 178 3.79 -8.84 18.62
N THR A 179 4.79 -8.00 18.87
CA THR A 179 4.93 -7.31 20.16
C THR A 179 4.19 -5.98 20.16
N ALA A 180 3.91 -5.42 21.34
CA ALA A 180 3.23 -4.12 21.45
C ALA A 180 3.97 -2.99 20.71
N GLU A 181 5.31 -3.03 20.71
CA GLU A 181 6.17 -2.02 20.08
C GLU A 181 6.16 -2.12 18.53
N GLU A 182 5.84 -3.29 18.00
CA GLU A 182 5.76 -3.54 16.56
C GLU A 182 4.41 -3.12 15.97
N VAL A 183 3.37 -2.94 16.78
CA VAL A 183 1.99 -2.67 16.31
C VAL A 183 1.92 -1.52 15.30
N PRO A 184 2.52 -0.33 15.54
CA PRO A 184 2.44 0.78 14.58
C PRO A 184 3.14 0.46 13.26
N LEU A 185 4.27 -0.24 13.32
CA LEU A 185 5.04 -0.62 12.14
C LEU A 185 4.30 -1.67 11.31
N MET A 186 3.69 -2.67 11.96
CA MET A 186 2.90 -3.69 11.28
C MET A 186 1.67 -3.07 10.60
N ALA A 187 0.97 -2.17 11.29
CA ALA A 187 -0.16 -1.44 10.73
C ALA A 187 0.27 -0.54 9.55
N LEU A 188 1.45 0.09 9.63
CA LEU A 188 2.00 0.88 8.53
C LEU A 188 2.33 0.02 7.30
N ASN A 189 2.89 -1.17 7.49
CA ASN A 189 3.16 -2.10 6.37
C ASN A 189 1.86 -2.51 5.67
N LEU A 190 0.83 -2.90 6.44
CA LEU A 190 -0.49 -3.23 5.90
C LEU A 190 -1.13 -2.04 5.17
N TYR A 191 -0.98 -0.83 5.72
CA TYR A 191 -1.42 0.41 5.06
C TYR A 191 -0.75 0.61 3.71
N LEU A 192 0.57 0.46 3.65
CA LEU A 192 1.34 0.63 2.42
C LEU A 192 0.98 -0.45 1.39
N ASP A 193 0.72 -1.69 1.82
CA ASP A 193 0.23 -2.73 0.92
C ASP A 193 -1.14 -2.39 0.35
N PHE A 194 -2.06 -1.96 1.21
CA PHE A 194 -3.40 -1.59 0.79
C PHE A 194 -3.37 -0.42 -0.21
N VAL A 195 -2.67 0.67 0.11
CA VAL A 195 -2.63 1.86 -0.74
C VAL A 195 -1.92 1.60 -2.07
N ASN A 196 -0.80 0.88 -2.07
CA ASN A 196 -0.14 0.56 -3.33
C ASN A 196 -0.96 -0.44 -4.16
N LEU A 197 -1.63 -1.41 -3.53
CA LEU A 197 -2.57 -2.29 -4.24
C LEU A 197 -3.72 -1.49 -4.85
N PHE A 198 -4.27 -0.52 -4.11
CA PHE A 198 -5.29 0.41 -4.60
C PHE A 198 -4.83 1.23 -5.79
N ILE A 199 -3.67 1.89 -5.71
CA ILE A 199 -3.13 2.72 -6.80
C ILE A 199 -2.92 1.87 -8.07
N ASN A 200 -2.42 0.65 -7.95
CA ASN A 200 -2.23 -0.23 -9.11
C ASN A 200 -3.57 -0.69 -9.73
N ILE A 201 -4.55 -1.08 -8.91
CA ILE A 201 -5.89 -1.46 -9.41
C ILE A 201 -6.60 -0.25 -10.03
N LEU A 202 -6.50 0.92 -9.39
CA LEU A 202 -7.06 2.17 -9.89
C LEU A 202 -6.48 2.52 -11.27
N ARG A 203 -5.17 2.37 -11.45
CA ARG A 203 -4.55 2.59 -12.76
C ARG A 203 -5.03 1.58 -13.81
N ILE A 204 -5.18 0.30 -13.45
CA ILE A 204 -5.73 -0.70 -14.38
C ILE A 204 -7.13 -0.29 -14.83
N PHE A 205 -8.03 0.01 -13.90
CA PHE A 205 -9.40 0.40 -14.25
C PHE A 205 -9.47 1.76 -14.93
N GLY A 206 -8.58 2.67 -14.57
CA GLY A 206 -8.46 3.99 -15.19
C GLY A 206 -8.04 3.92 -16.65
N ILE A 207 -7.03 3.10 -16.97
CA ILE A 207 -6.57 2.91 -18.35
C ILE A 207 -7.60 2.12 -19.16
N LEU A 208 -8.12 1.00 -18.63
CA LEU A 208 -9.08 0.19 -19.37
C LEU A 208 -10.42 0.91 -19.59
N GLY A 209 -10.82 1.79 -18.69
CA GLY A 209 -12.03 2.61 -18.84
C GLY A 209 -11.85 3.86 -19.70
N SER A 210 -10.62 4.21 -20.11
CA SER A 210 -10.36 5.34 -21.02
C SER A 210 -10.28 4.95 -22.49
N ASP A 211 -10.21 3.65 -22.77
CA ASP A 211 -10.08 3.10 -24.14
C ASP A 211 -11.45 2.79 -24.80
N ASP A 212 -12.56 3.06 -24.10
CA ASP A 212 -13.95 3.02 -24.61
C ASP A 212 -14.46 4.45 -24.91
#